data_AF-A0A1I3K1Z6-F1
#
_entry.id   AF-A0A1I3K1Z6-F1
#
_cell.length_a   1.000
_cell.length_b   1.000
_cell.length_c   1.000
_cell.angle_alpha   90.00
_cell.angle_beta   90.00
_cell.angle_gamma   90.00
#
_symmetry.space_group_name_H-M   'P 1'
#
loop_
_entity.id
_entity.type
_entity.pdbx_description
1 polymer ?
#
loop_
_entity_poly.entity_id
_entity_poly.type
_entity_poly.pdbx_seq_one_letter_code
_entity_poly.pdbx_strand_id
1 'polypeptide(L)'
;MNKLILSVSLLLLAAGVQGQTRDNELTTQEQADGWQLLFNGKDLTGWKTTRGISPNEDWQIADGVLSVRPETKGHRDIISDEQYSDFDLRIDFKITKGANSGIKYFFTNYEEGGWLGPEYQIIDNQNHPDAKLGLHGNRQLSTLYDLLPVTNKVAIKVGEWNQARIVAHGSKVTHYVNGQEVLTYDRKSPEFEQARELSKFKEVKPSFGSINKGHILLQDHGDVVFFKNIKIKSL
;
A
#
# COMPACT_ATOMS: atom_id res chain seq x y z
N MET A 1 -50.02 43.71 34.69
CA MET A 1 -49.18 42.54 35.07
C MET A 1 -48.80 41.79 33.80
N ASN A 2 -47.66 42.14 33.19
CA ASN A 2 -47.18 41.49 31.97
C ASN A 2 -46.36 40.25 32.33
N LYS A 3 -46.80 39.07 31.89
CA LYS A 3 -45.98 37.85 31.92
C LYS A 3 -45.32 37.67 30.57
N LEU A 4 -44.01 37.87 30.54
CA LEU A 4 -43.13 37.56 29.41
C LEU A 4 -42.91 36.02 29.41
N ILE A 5 -43.36 35.33 28.37
CA ILE A 5 -43.06 33.90 28.16
C ILE A 5 -41.83 33.84 27.26
N LEU A 6 -40.68 33.47 27.83
CA LEU A 6 -39.48 33.12 27.07
C LEU A 6 -39.63 31.68 26.54
N SER A 7 -39.80 31.53 25.24
CA SER A 7 -39.68 30.24 24.57
C SER A 7 -38.21 29.97 24.26
N VAL A 8 -37.61 29.02 24.99
CA VAL A 8 -36.26 28.50 24.67
C VAL A 8 -36.43 27.41 23.61
N SER A 9 -36.07 27.73 22.37
CA SER A 9 -35.96 26.74 21.30
C SER A 9 -34.66 25.96 21.48
N LEU A 10 -34.78 24.70 21.89
CA LEU A 10 -33.66 23.76 21.97
C LEU A 10 -33.32 23.29 20.54
N LEU A 11 -32.27 23.86 19.94
CA LEU A 11 -31.68 23.27 18.73
C LEU A 11 -30.96 21.97 19.13
N LEU A 12 -31.57 20.82 18.85
CA LEU A 12 -30.84 19.56 18.82
C LEU A 12 -29.91 19.58 17.60
N LEU A 13 -28.61 19.81 17.83
CA LEU A 13 -27.60 19.38 16.87
C LEU A 13 -27.62 17.85 16.84
N ALA A 14 -28.21 17.28 15.77
CA ALA A 14 -27.95 15.90 15.40
C ALA A 14 -26.48 15.80 14.94
N ALA A 15 -25.59 15.53 15.90
CA ALA A 15 -24.26 15.04 15.56
C ALA A 15 -24.46 13.70 14.85
N GLY A 16 -24.34 13.71 13.52
CA GLY A 16 -24.38 12.50 12.72
C GLY A 16 -23.32 11.54 13.25
N VAL A 17 -23.75 10.38 13.75
CA VAL A 17 -22.87 9.26 14.00
C VAL A 17 -22.32 8.88 12.64
N GLN A 18 -21.12 9.38 12.29
CA GLN A 18 -20.36 8.82 11.18
C GLN A 18 -20.05 7.37 11.59
N GLY A 19 -20.86 6.44 11.10
CA GLY A 19 -20.68 5.03 11.33
C GLY A 19 -19.28 4.66 10.91
N GLN A 20 -18.47 4.19 11.86
CA GLN A 20 -17.18 3.59 11.58
C GLN A 20 -17.43 2.45 10.59
N THR A 21 -16.91 2.59 9.37
CA THR A 21 -17.01 1.53 8.36
C THR A 21 -16.44 0.26 8.94
N ARG A 22 -17.15 -0.86 8.72
CA ARG A 22 -16.62 -2.17 9.04
C ARG A 22 -15.41 -2.45 8.16
N ASP A 23 -14.52 -3.30 8.66
CA ASP A 23 -13.36 -3.73 7.88
C ASP A 23 -13.80 -4.44 6.59
N ASN A 24 -13.07 -4.17 5.51
CA ASN A 24 -13.27 -4.70 4.16
C ASN A 24 -14.65 -4.36 3.57
N GLU A 25 -15.21 -3.21 3.94
CA GLU A 25 -16.41 -2.64 3.34
C GLU A 25 -16.14 -1.22 2.82
N LEU A 26 -16.82 -0.84 1.74
CA LEU A 26 -16.82 0.52 1.22
C LEU A 26 -17.97 1.31 1.86
N THR A 27 -17.68 2.52 2.34
CA THR A 27 -18.74 3.49 2.68
C THR A 27 -19.57 3.84 1.44
N THR A 28 -20.79 4.37 1.64
CA THR A 28 -21.59 4.91 0.55
C THR A 28 -20.85 5.99 -0.24
N GLN A 29 -20.05 6.83 0.43
CA GLN A 29 -19.25 7.86 -0.24
C GLN A 29 -18.12 7.24 -1.06
N GLU A 30 -17.40 6.24 -0.51
CA GLU A 30 -16.35 5.53 -1.25
C GLU A 30 -16.91 4.88 -2.52
N GLN A 31 -18.09 4.26 -2.44
CA GLN A 31 -18.76 3.70 -3.62
C GLN A 31 -19.11 4.79 -4.64
N ALA A 32 -19.68 5.90 -4.19
CA ALA A 32 -20.02 7.04 -5.05
C ALA A 32 -18.79 7.68 -5.72
N ASP A 33 -17.66 7.69 -5.02
CA ASP A 33 -16.37 8.20 -5.50
C ASP A 33 -15.64 7.21 -6.42
N GLY A 34 -16.19 6.01 -6.65
CA GLY A 34 -15.63 5.01 -7.55
C GLY A 34 -14.56 4.09 -6.94
N TRP A 35 -14.48 4.00 -5.61
CA TRP A 35 -13.62 3.03 -4.95
C TRP A 35 -14.12 1.60 -5.16
N GLN A 36 -13.17 0.68 -5.18
CA GLN A 36 -13.37 -0.75 -5.28
C GLN A 36 -12.60 -1.46 -4.17
N LEU A 37 -13.13 -2.57 -3.67
CA LEU A 37 -12.38 -3.47 -2.79
C LEU A 37 -11.47 -4.35 -3.65
N LEU A 38 -10.18 -4.31 -3.38
CA LEU A 38 -9.24 -5.32 -3.88
C LEU A 38 -9.25 -6.56 -3.00
N PHE A 39 -9.57 -6.43 -1.71
CA PHE A 39 -9.71 -7.57 -0.80
C PHE A 39 -11.07 -7.56 -0.13
N ASN A 40 -11.78 -8.69 -0.23
CA ASN A 40 -13.16 -8.83 0.22
C ASN A 40 -13.29 -9.30 1.69
N GLY A 41 -12.17 -9.54 2.38
CA GLY A 41 -12.14 -10.03 3.76
C GLY A 41 -12.42 -11.54 3.92
N LYS A 42 -12.61 -12.29 2.84
CA LYS A 42 -13.09 -13.68 2.89
C LYS A 42 -12.18 -14.64 2.14
N ASP A 43 -11.75 -14.27 0.94
CA ASP A 43 -10.93 -15.08 0.06
C ASP A 43 -10.02 -14.20 -0.81
N LEU A 44 -9.27 -14.84 -1.71
CA LEU A 44 -8.33 -14.21 -2.62
C LEU A 44 -8.93 -14.01 -4.02
N THR A 45 -10.26 -13.90 -4.14
CA THR A 45 -10.90 -13.47 -5.40
C THR A 45 -10.32 -12.11 -5.82
N GLY A 46 -9.91 -12.00 -7.08
CA GLY A 46 -9.22 -10.80 -7.58
C GLY A 46 -7.70 -10.82 -7.40
N TRP A 47 -7.14 -11.91 -6.87
CA TRP A 47 -5.70 -12.12 -6.68
C TRP A 47 -5.23 -13.43 -7.30
N LYS A 48 -4.00 -13.41 -7.82
CA LYS A 48 -3.30 -14.57 -8.38
C LYS A 48 -1.81 -14.55 -8.02
N THR A 49 -1.10 -15.62 -8.35
CA THR A 49 0.38 -15.66 -8.27
C THR A 49 0.99 -15.51 -9.65
N THR A 50 2.22 -15.01 -9.74
CA THR A 50 2.99 -15.00 -11.01
C THR A 50 3.43 -16.40 -11.46
N ARG A 51 3.34 -17.39 -10.57
CA ARG A 51 3.77 -18.79 -10.79
C ARG A 51 2.65 -19.67 -11.38
N GLY A 52 1.45 -19.13 -11.54
CA GLY A 52 0.30 -19.89 -12.06
C GLY A 52 -0.27 -20.92 -11.08
N ILE A 53 0.07 -20.82 -9.79
CA ILE A 53 -0.50 -21.64 -8.72
C ILE A 53 -1.51 -20.82 -7.90
N SER A 54 -2.41 -21.53 -7.20
CA SER A 54 -3.39 -20.89 -6.32
C SER A 54 -2.68 -20.19 -5.16
N PRO A 55 -3.06 -18.96 -4.79
CA PRO A 55 -2.46 -18.25 -3.67
C PRO A 55 -2.91 -18.75 -2.28
N ASN A 56 -3.92 -19.64 -2.24
CA ASN A 56 -4.52 -20.13 -0.99
C ASN A 56 -3.60 -21.00 -0.12
N GLU A 57 -2.53 -21.56 -0.69
CA GLU A 57 -1.56 -22.39 0.05
C GLU A 57 -0.64 -21.54 0.94
N ASP A 58 -0.45 -20.27 0.57
CA ASP A 58 0.67 -19.44 1.04
C ASP A 58 0.22 -18.27 1.91
N TRP A 59 -1.02 -17.86 1.69
CA TRP A 59 -1.68 -16.82 2.45
C TRP A 59 -2.78 -17.43 3.31
N GLN A 60 -3.04 -16.81 4.45
CA GLN A 60 -4.15 -17.15 5.31
C GLN A 60 -5.08 -15.95 5.47
N ILE A 61 -6.36 -16.24 5.63
CA ILE A 61 -7.38 -15.25 5.94
C ILE A 61 -8.06 -15.68 7.24
N ALA A 62 -8.02 -14.80 8.24
CA ALA A 62 -8.67 -15.00 9.53
C ALA A 62 -9.30 -13.68 9.97
N ASP A 63 -10.58 -13.72 10.36
CA ASP A 63 -11.32 -12.54 10.87
C ASP A 63 -11.24 -11.30 9.96
N GLY A 64 -11.32 -11.49 8.64
CA GLY A 64 -11.23 -10.38 7.69
C GLY A 64 -9.82 -9.84 7.48
N VAL A 65 -8.79 -10.53 7.97
CA VAL A 65 -7.39 -10.12 7.84
C VAL A 65 -6.64 -11.12 6.99
N LEU A 66 -5.97 -10.61 5.96
CA LEU A 66 -5.05 -11.36 5.13
C LEU A 66 -3.66 -11.35 5.78
N SER A 67 -2.97 -12.48 5.87
CA SER A 67 -1.59 -12.52 6.33
C SER A 67 -0.73 -13.57 5.63
N VAL A 68 0.57 -13.32 5.60
CA VAL A 68 1.58 -14.31 5.24
C VAL A 68 1.57 -15.43 6.28
N ARG A 69 1.72 -16.68 5.82
CA ARG A 69 1.85 -17.85 6.69
C ARG A 69 3.27 -17.97 7.25
N PRO A 70 3.47 -18.14 8.58
CA PRO A 70 4.81 -18.26 9.18
C PRO A 70 5.66 -19.41 8.61
N GLU A 71 5.02 -20.48 8.12
CA GLU A 71 5.66 -21.67 7.58
C GLU A 71 6.21 -21.51 6.16
N THR A 72 6.00 -20.37 5.50
CA THR A 72 6.54 -20.14 4.14
C THR A 72 8.00 -19.69 4.20
N LYS A 73 8.80 -20.11 3.22
CA LYS A 73 10.18 -19.63 3.03
C LYS A 73 10.24 -18.26 2.31
N GLY A 74 9.13 -17.50 2.31
CA GLY A 74 8.95 -16.31 1.49
C GLY A 74 8.71 -16.59 -0.01
N HIS A 75 8.72 -15.51 -0.79
CA HIS A 75 8.62 -15.47 -2.26
C HIS A 75 7.31 -16.01 -2.85
N ARG A 76 6.22 -15.88 -2.10
CA ARG A 76 4.87 -16.27 -2.53
C ARG A 76 3.98 -15.04 -2.69
N ASP A 77 4.51 -14.06 -3.40
CA ASP A 77 3.83 -12.81 -3.70
C ASP A 77 2.49 -13.05 -4.41
N ILE A 78 1.50 -12.25 -4.06
CA ILE A 78 0.22 -12.21 -4.78
C ILE A 78 0.09 -10.89 -5.53
N ILE A 79 -0.51 -10.98 -6.71
CA ILE A 79 -0.77 -9.83 -7.58
C ILE A 79 -2.27 -9.72 -7.84
N SER A 80 -2.75 -8.50 -8.03
CA SER A 80 -4.11 -8.24 -8.48
C SER A 80 -4.37 -8.90 -9.84
N ASP A 81 -5.59 -9.34 -10.10
CA ASP A 81 -5.97 -9.85 -11.42
C ASP A 81 -5.88 -8.77 -12.49
N GLU A 82 -6.40 -7.60 -12.14
CA GLU A 82 -6.41 -6.39 -12.95
C GLU A 82 -5.07 -5.64 -12.89
N GLN A 83 -4.85 -4.80 -13.90
CA GLN A 83 -3.73 -3.88 -13.98
C GLN A 83 -4.21 -2.43 -13.94
N TYR A 84 -3.42 -1.57 -13.29
CA TYR A 84 -3.76 -0.18 -13.01
C TYR A 84 -2.70 0.75 -13.57
N SER A 85 -3.14 1.90 -14.08
CA SER A 85 -2.27 3.01 -14.52
C SER A 85 -2.34 4.18 -13.54
N ASP A 86 -3.44 4.93 -13.58
CA ASP A 86 -3.67 6.03 -12.66
C ASP A 86 -4.61 5.52 -11.56
N PHE A 87 -4.19 5.64 -10.30
CA PHE A 87 -4.92 5.06 -9.17
C PHE A 87 -4.67 5.79 -7.84
N ASP A 88 -5.62 5.64 -6.92
CA ASP A 88 -5.50 5.93 -5.50
C ASP A 88 -5.71 4.62 -4.73
N LEU A 89 -4.64 4.06 -4.16
CA LEU A 89 -4.63 2.80 -3.44
C LEU A 89 -4.49 3.07 -1.94
N ARG A 90 -5.33 2.44 -1.12
CA ARG A 90 -5.25 2.44 0.34
C ARG A 90 -5.19 1.03 0.87
N ILE A 91 -4.27 0.79 1.80
CA ILE A 91 -4.05 -0.51 2.43
C ILE A 91 -3.76 -0.29 3.90
N ASP A 92 -4.55 -0.92 4.78
CA ASP A 92 -4.18 -1.01 6.18
C ASP A 92 -3.24 -2.21 6.36
N PHE A 93 -2.08 -1.98 7.00
CA PHE A 93 -1.07 -2.99 7.25
C PHE A 93 -0.64 -3.00 8.72
N LYS A 94 -0.21 -4.16 9.19
CA LYS A 94 0.40 -4.35 10.51
C LYS A 94 1.59 -5.29 10.37
N ILE A 95 2.71 -4.93 10.96
CA ILE A 95 3.94 -5.72 10.91
C ILE A 95 4.30 -6.30 12.28
N THR A 96 4.96 -7.46 12.27
CA THR A 96 5.63 -8.02 13.45
C THR A 96 7.04 -7.45 13.59
N LYS A 97 7.67 -7.65 14.76
CA LYS A 97 9.02 -7.14 15.02
C LYS A 97 10.02 -7.76 14.05
N GLY A 98 10.78 -6.91 13.37
CA GLY A 98 11.77 -7.32 12.39
C GLY A 98 11.20 -7.72 11.03
N ALA A 99 9.90 -7.57 10.78
CA ALA A 99 9.31 -8.02 9.53
C ALA A 99 9.70 -7.15 8.32
N ASN A 100 9.73 -7.78 7.15
CA ASN A 100 9.88 -7.18 5.83
C ASN A 100 8.76 -7.64 4.88
N SER A 101 8.26 -6.73 4.06
CA SER A 101 7.26 -6.92 3.01
C SER A 101 7.25 -5.66 2.13
N GLY A 102 6.31 -5.56 1.22
CA GLY A 102 6.21 -4.43 0.30
C GLY A 102 4.91 -4.45 -0.47
N ILE A 103 4.52 -3.26 -0.91
CA ILE A 103 3.44 -3.07 -1.89
C ILE A 103 4.12 -2.64 -3.19
N LYS A 104 4.06 -3.48 -4.23
CA LYS A 104 4.55 -3.09 -5.56
C LYS A 104 3.39 -2.67 -6.43
N TYR A 105 3.66 -1.74 -7.34
CA TYR A 105 2.70 -1.21 -8.29
C TYR A 105 3.37 -1.03 -9.64
N PHE A 106 2.58 -0.91 -10.71
CA PHE A 106 3.07 -1.11 -12.08
C PHE A 106 3.81 -2.44 -12.25
N PHE A 107 3.45 -3.45 -11.44
CA PHE A 107 4.19 -4.70 -11.37
C PHE A 107 3.91 -5.54 -12.61
N THR A 108 4.96 -5.91 -13.35
CA THR A 108 4.85 -6.62 -14.61
C THR A 108 6.12 -7.44 -14.88
N ASN A 109 6.06 -8.31 -15.89
CA ASN A 109 7.24 -9.03 -16.37
C ASN A 109 8.01 -8.16 -17.38
N TYR A 110 9.18 -7.69 -16.98
CA TYR A 110 10.13 -6.99 -17.85
C TYR A 110 10.81 -7.96 -18.81
N GLU A 111 11.23 -7.47 -19.97
CA GLU A 111 11.96 -8.25 -20.98
C GLU A 111 13.29 -8.76 -20.42
N GLU A 112 14.04 -7.87 -19.75
CA GLU A 112 15.24 -8.18 -19.00
C GLU A 112 15.09 -7.70 -17.56
N GLY A 113 14.96 -8.63 -16.61
CA GLY A 113 14.79 -8.34 -15.19
C GLY A 113 13.69 -9.16 -14.51
N GLY A 114 12.76 -9.71 -15.30
CA GLY A 114 11.67 -10.54 -14.80
C GLY A 114 10.54 -9.72 -14.16
N TRP A 115 9.81 -10.36 -13.25
CA TRP A 115 8.68 -9.74 -12.56
C TRP A 115 9.13 -8.68 -11.56
N LEU A 116 8.92 -7.40 -11.89
CA LEU A 116 9.38 -6.24 -11.14
C LEU A 116 8.36 -5.11 -11.18
N GLY A 117 8.52 -4.15 -10.29
CA GLY A 117 7.78 -2.89 -10.25
C GLY A 117 8.28 -2.00 -9.11
N PRO A 118 8.07 -0.68 -9.17
CA PRO A 118 8.23 0.22 -8.03
C PRO A 118 7.60 -0.33 -6.75
N GLU A 119 8.27 -0.14 -5.62
CA GLU A 119 7.92 -0.75 -4.35
C GLU A 119 7.80 0.32 -3.26
N TYR A 120 6.62 0.41 -2.66
CA TYR A 120 6.44 1.02 -1.35
C TYR A 120 6.92 0.02 -0.31
N GLN A 121 7.98 0.38 0.40
CA GLN A 121 8.61 -0.52 1.36
C GLN A 121 7.78 -0.67 2.65
N ILE A 122 7.57 -1.90 3.12
CA ILE A 122 6.97 -2.19 4.43
C ILE A 122 7.99 -2.96 5.27
N ILE A 123 8.64 -2.27 6.21
CA ILE A 123 9.72 -2.88 6.98
C ILE A 123 9.78 -2.34 8.41
N ASP A 124 10.22 -3.17 9.35
CA ASP A 124 10.63 -2.71 10.67
C ASP A 124 12.02 -2.04 10.57
N ASN A 125 12.00 -0.71 10.49
CA ASN A 125 13.20 0.12 10.39
C ASN A 125 14.23 -0.12 11.50
N GLN A 126 13.80 -0.52 12.69
CA GLN A 126 14.69 -0.65 13.84
C GLN A 126 15.36 -2.02 13.86
N ASN A 127 14.59 -3.06 13.52
CA ASN A 127 14.99 -4.44 13.78
C ASN A 127 15.42 -5.21 12.52
N HIS A 128 14.93 -4.87 11.32
CA HIS A 128 15.31 -5.59 10.11
C HIS A 128 16.66 -5.09 9.55
N PRO A 129 17.60 -5.98 9.17
CA PRO A 129 18.92 -5.58 8.70
C PRO A 129 18.89 -4.77 7.39
N ASP A 130 17.97 -5.06 6.46
CA ASP A 130 17.92 -4.36 5.16
C ASP A 130 17.58 -2.86 5.31
N ALA A 131 16.89 -2.46 6.37
CA ALA A 131 16.60 -1.05 6.66
C ALA A 131 17.86 -0.22 7.01
N LYS A 132 19.00 -0.89 7.24
CA LYS A 132 20.32 -0.28 7.48
C LYS A 132 21.22 -0.27 6.23
N LEU A 133 20.75 -0.88 5.15
CA LEU A 133 21.45 -0.94 3.88
C LEU A 133 20.95 0.18 2.94
N GLY A 134 21.50 0.19 1.72
CA GLY A 134 21.16 1.18 0.70
C GLY A 134 21.81 2.54 0.94
N LEU A 135 21.26 3.56 0.28
CA LEU A 135 21.77 4.93 0.32
C LEU A 135 20.77 5.83 1.02
N HIS A 136 21.23 6.63 1.98
CA HIS A 136 20.41 7.64 2.66
C HIS A 136 19.10 7.09 3.28
N GLY A 137 19.08 5.80 3.65
CA GLY A 137 17.89 5.14 4.20
C GLY A 137 16.82 4.80 3.16
N ASN A 138 17.13 4.71 1.87
CA ASN A 138 16.19 4.41 0.79
C ASN A 138 15.58 2.99 0.80
N ARG A 139 15.94 2.15 1.79
CA ARG A 139 15.33 0.83 2.04
C ARG A 139 14.47 0.78 3.31
N GLN A 140 14.21 1.94 3.92
CA GLN A 140 13.36 2.07 5.10
C GLN A 140 11.87 2.12 4.71
N LEU A 141 10.99 2.01 5.71
CA LEU A 141 9.55 2.09 5.56
C LEU A 141 9.11 3.26 4.68
N SER A 142 8.15 3.01 3.80
CA SER A 142 7.46 3.96 2.93
C SER A 142 8.31 4.67 1.86
N THR A 143 9.59 4.30 1.74
CA THR A 143 10.44 4.75 0.64
C THR A 143 9.97 4.16 -0.69
N LEU A 144 10.51 4.69 -1.78
CA LEU A 144 10.60 3.94 -3.02
C LEU A 144 11.84 3.05 -2.93
N TYR A 145 11.63 1.76 -2.68
CA TYR A 145 12.70 0.83 -2.28
C TYR A 145 13.94 0.90 -3.18
N ASP A 146 15.11 1.09 -2.57
CA ASP A 146 16.43 1.17 -3.22
C ASP A 146 16.61 2.30 -4.25
N LEU A 147 15.62 3.18 -4.41
CA LEU A 147 15.71 4.39 -5.23
C LEU A 147 15.67 5.66 -4.37
N LEU A 148 14.50 6.02 -3.83
CA LEU A 148 14.28 7.34 -3.22
C LEU A 148 13.89 7.23 -1.75
N PRO A 149 14.62 7.88 -0.82
CA PRO A 149 14.24 7.96 0.58
C PRO A 149 13.00 8.84 0.77
N VAL A 150 12.34 8.72 1.93
CA VAL A 150 11.26 9.63 2.32
C VAL A 150 11.79 11.03 2.61
N THR A 151 10.99 12.05 2.30
CA THR A 151 11.28 13.45 2.63
C THR A 151 10.73 13.84 4.01
N ASN A 152 9.69 13.15 4.48
CA ASN A 152 9.10 13.33 5.80
C ASN A 152 8.97 11.97 6.50
N LYS A 153 9.58 11.83 7.68
CA LYS A 153 9.55 10.56 8.44
C LYS A 153 8.32 10.50 9.31
N VAL A 154 7.49 9.49 9.06
CA VAL A 154 6.33 9.18 9.89
C VAL A 154 6.60 7.88 10.64
N ALA A 155 6.49 7.92 11.96
CA ALA A 155 6.63 6.74 12.78
C ALA A 155 5.37 5.86 12.65
N ILE A 156 5.60 4.56 12.51
CA ILE A 156 4.58 3.54 12.75
C ILE A 156 4.86 2.86 14.08
N LYS A 157 3.84 2.18 14.60
CA LYS A 157 4.02 1.28 15.74
C LYS A 157 3.93 -0.16 15.27
N VAL A 158 4.99 -0.93 15.52
CA VAL A 158 5.03 -2.37 15.29
C VAL A 158 3.95 -3.04 16.14
N GLY A 159 3.21 -3.98 15.56
CA GLY A 159 2.07 -4.64 16.22
C GLY A 159 0.77 -3.84 16.22
N GLU A 160 0.75 -2.59 15.75
CA GLU A 160 -0.48 -1.81 15.55
C GLU A 160 -0.81 -1.67 14.06
N TRP A 161 -2.07 -1.36 13.75
CA TRP A 161 -2.51 -1.06 12.39
C TRP A 161 -2.03 0.32 11.96
N ASN A 162 -1.49 0.39 10.74
CA ASN A 162 -1.07 1.60 10.05
C ASN A 162 -1.68 1.59 8.65
N GLN A 163 -1.74 2.73 7.99
CA GLN A 163 -2.25 2.83 6.63
C GLN A 163 -1.15 3.29 5.67
N ALA A 164 -0.97 2.55 4.60
CA ALA A 164 -0.26 2.97 3.41
C ALA A 164 -1.26 3.52 2.39
N ARG A 165 -0.93 4.64 1.75
CA ARG A 165 -1.65 5.12 0.58
C ARG A 165 -0.69 5.50 -0.53
N ILE A 166 -1.00 5.09 -1.75
CA ILE A 166 -0.20 5.32 -2.95
C ILE A 166 -1.10 5.96 -3.99
N VAL A 167 -0.78 7.17 -4.41
CA VAL A 167 -1.52 7.91 -5.45
C VAL A 167 -0.63 8.06 -6.66
N ALA A 168 -1.02 7.43 -7.76
CA ALA A 168 -0.36 7.54 -9.06
C ALA A 168 -1.26 8.27 -10.05
N HIS A 169 -0.74 9.33 -10.68
CA HIS A 169 -1.44 10.11 -11.70
C HIS A 169 -0.45 10.53 -12.78
N GLY A 170 -0.58 9.96 -13.98
CA GLY A 170 0.43 10.03 -15.03
C GLY A 170 1.78 9.47 -14.57
N SER A 171 2.84 10.29 -14.62
CA SER A 171 4.17 9.89 -14.14
C SER A 171 4.42 10.21 -12.67
N LYS A 172 3.57 11.01 -12.03
CA LYS A 172 3.73 11.42 -10.64
C LYS A 172 3.16 10.37 -9.70
N VAL A 173 3.91 10.01 -8.67
CA VAL A 173 3.51 9.08 -7.61
C VAL A 173 3.74 9.73 -6.26
N THR A 174 2.79 9.55 -5.33
CA THR A 174 2.90 10.03 -3.96
C THR A 174 2.59 8.92 -2.97
N HIS A 175 3.47 8.74 -1.99
CA HIS A 175 3.31 7.84 -0.86
C HIS A 175 2.85 8.62 0.37
N TYR A 176 1.94 8.00 1.12
CA TYR A 176 1.47 8.48 2.41
C TYR A 176 1.52 7.35 3.44
N VAL A 177 1.83 7.71 4.69
CA VAL A 177 1.71 6.85 5.88
C VAL A 177 0.76 7.52 6.85
N ASN A 178 -0.27 6.82 7.32
CA ASN A 178 -1.20 7.33 8.34
C ASN A 178 -1.76 8.74 8.01
N GLY A 179 -2.08 8.97 6.73
CA GLY A 179 -2.63 10.23 6.22
C GLY A 179 -1.61 11.34 5.95
N GLN A 180 -0.33 11.14 6.28
CA GLN A 180 0.73 12.13 6.05
C GLN A 180 1.53 11.78 4.79
N GLU A 181 1.77 12.78 3.93
CA GLU A 181 2.66 12.64 2.77
C GLU A 181 4.10 12.41 3.25
N VAL A 182 4.76 11.41 2.68
CA VAL A 182 6.14 11.03 3.05
C VAL A 182 7.11 11.05 1.87
N LEU A 183 6.62 10.90 0.64
CA LEU A 183 7.41 10.93 -0.57
C LEU A 183 6.53 11.27 -1.77
N THR A 184 6.97 12.21 -2.60
CA THR A 184 6.42 12.47 -3.93
C THR A 184 7.55 12.48 -4.94
N TYR A 185 7.35 11.82 -6.08
CA TYR A 185 8.33 11.80 -7.15
C TYR A 185 7.66 11.71 -8.52
N ASP A 186 8.41 12.04 -9.57
CA ASP A 186 7.99 11.87 -10.97
C ASP A 186 8.89 10.82 -11.62
N ARG A 187 8.29 9.75 -12.14
CA ARG A 187 8.99 8.63 -12.82
C ARG A 187 9.78 9.05 -14.06
N LYS A 188 9.57 10.27 -14.57
CA LYS A 188 10.28 10.82 -15.73
C LYS A 188 11.31 11.88 -15.36
N SER A 189 11.52 12.14 -14.06
CA SER A 189 12.43 13.19 -13.63
C SER A 189 13.90 12.74 -13.68
N PRO A 190 14.85 13.68 -13.85
CA PRO A 190 16.28 13.38 -13.73
C PRO A 190 16.66 12.74 -12.39
N GLU A 191 15.99 13.13 -11.30
CA GLU A 191 16.24 12.57 -9.97
C GLU A 191 15.85 11.10 -9.88
N PHE A 192 14.72 10.70 -10.48
CA PHE A 192 14.32 9.30 -10.58
C PHE A 192 15.34 8.50 -11.39
N GLU A 193 15.76 9.04 -12.54
CA GLU A 193 16.73 8.38 -13.42
C GLU A 193 18.10 8.22 -12.73
N GLN A 194 18.58 9.24 -12.02
CA GLN A 194 19.80 9.16 -11.24
C GLN A 194 19.69 8.11 -10.12
N ALA A 195 18.56 8.06 -9.41
CA ALA A 195 18.32 7.06 -8.39
C ALA A 195 18.30 5.64 -8.99
N ARG A 196 17.69 5.47 -10.17
CA ARG A 196 17.67 4.19 -10.91
C ARG A 196 19.08 3.72 -11.26
N GLU A 197 19.92 4.60 -11.81
CA GLU A 197 21.32 4.29 -12.17
C GLU A 197 22.17 3.84 -10.98
N LEU A 198 21.88 4.36 -9.78
CA LEU A 198 22.55 3.98 -8.53
C LEU A 198 21.95 2.73 -7.86
N SER A 199 20.78 2.28 -8.31
CA SER A 199 20.05 1.16 -7.72
C SER A 199 20.44 -0.19 -8.33
N LYS A 200 19.95 -1.28 -7.72
CA LYS A 200 20.04 -2.62 -8.30
C LYS A 200 19.27 -2.81 -9.62
N PHE A 201 18.46 -1.84 -10.04
CA PHE A 201 17.58 -1.93 -11.21
C PHE A 201 18.14 -1.27 -12.47
N LYS A 202 19.38 -0.77 -12.44
CA LYS A 202 19.99 -0.01 -13.55
C LYS A 202 20.06 -0.75 -14.90
N GLU A 203 20.15 -2.08 -14.88
CA GLU A 203 20.25 -2.89 -16.10
C GLU A 203 18.90 -3.38 -16.64
N VAL A 204 17.79 -3.15 -15.94
CA VAL A 204 16.45 -3.66 -16.32
C VAL A 204 15.97 -3.07 -17.66
N LYS A 205 15.41 -3.91 -18.54
CA LYS A 205 14.85 -3.52 -19.85
C LYS A 205 13.39 -3.97 -20.02
N PRO A 206 12.47 -3.11 -20.53
CA PRO A 206 12.63 -1.66 -20.71
C PRO A 206 13.00 -0.97 -19.38
N SER A 207 13.45 0.29 -19.41
CA SER A 207 13.98 0.97 -18.21
C SER A 207 13.06 0.82 -17.00
N PHE A 208 13.60 0.46 -15.83
CA PHE A 208 12.81 0.29 -14.61
C PHE A 208 11.97 1.55 -14.30
N GLY A 209 10.70 1.38 -13.97
CA GLY A 209 9.75 2.48 -13.75
C GLY A 209 9.11 3.07 -15.03
N SER A 210 9.50 2.64 -16.23
CA SER A 210 8.90 3.11 -17.50
C SER A 210 7.50 2.55 -17.78
N ILE A 211 7.10 1.48 -17.09
CA ILE A 211 5.81 0.82 -17.27
C ILE A 211 4.69 1.73 -16.74
N ASN A 212 3.66 1.96 -17.55
CA ASN A 212 2.54 2.85 -17.21
C ASN A 212 1.30 2.12 -16.71
N LYS A 213 1.24 0.79 -16.87
CA LYS A 213 0.11 -0.02 -16.40
C LYS A 213 0.64 -1.38 -15.96
N GLY A 214 0.28 -1.81 -14.76
CA GLY A 214 0.70 -3.10 -14.22
C GLY A 214 -0.09 -3.49 -12.98
N HIS A 215 0.22 -4.64 -12.41
CA HIS A 215 -0.49 -5.18 -11.26
C HIS A 215 -0.12 -4.44 -9.97
N ILE A 216 -1.00 -4.54 -8.96
CA ILE A 216 -0.66 -4.30 -7.56
C ILE A 216 -0.17 -5.62 -6.97
N LEU A 217 0.92 -5.61 -6.20
CA LEU A 217 1.49 -6.78 -5.55
C LEU A 217 1.57 -6.57 -4.05
N LEU A 218 1.26 -7.63 -3.28
CA LEU A 218 1.65 -7.77 -1.88
C LEU A 218 2.77 -8.80 -1.76
N GLN A 219 3.86 -8.40 -1.13
CA GLN A 219 5.07 -9.21 -1.04
C GLN A 219 5.03 -10.15 0.16
N ASP A 220 5.38 -11.42 -0.08
CA ASP A 220 5.78 -12.36 0.96
C ASP A 220 7.31 -12.41 1.00
N HIS A 221 7.91 -11.80 2.01
CA HIS A 221 9.36 -11.87 2.25
C HIS A 221 9.73 -12.87 3.37
N GLY A 222 8.82 -13.78 3.73
CA GLY A 222 9.00 -14.79 4.77
C GLY A 222 8.67 -14.32 6.18
N ASP A 223 8.27 -13.06 6.35
CA ASP A 223 7.86 -12.50 7.63
C ASP A 223 6.35 -12.33 7.72
N VAL A 224 5.80 -12.49 8.93
CA VAL A 224 4.36 -12.34 9.17
C VAL A 224 3.99 -10.85 9.12
N VAL A 225 3.26 -10.49 8.07
CA VAL A 225 2.62 -9.19 7.86
C VAL A 225 1.13 -9.39 7.64
N PHE A 226 0.32 -8.44 8.14
CA PHE A 226 -1.13 -8.47 8.08
C PHE A 226 -1.65 -7.32 7.23
N PHE A 227 -2.68 -7.57 6.44
CA PHE A 227 -3.34 -6.61 5.56
C PHE A 227 -4.87 -6.68 5.70
N LYS A 228 -5.53 -5.53 5.59
CA LYS A 228 -6.98 -5.41 5.44
C LYS A 228 -7.34 -4.08 4.77
N ASN A 229 -8.62 -3.85 4.51
CA ASN A 229 -9.11 -2.57 3.95
C ASN A 229 -8.39 -2.19 2.65
N ILE A 230 -8.07 -3.18 1.82
CA ILE A 230 -7.37 -2.97 0.56
C ILE A 230 -8.36 -2.43 -0.46
N LYS A 231 -8.26 -1.14 -0.75
CA LYS A 231 -9.19 -0.40 -1.60
C LYS A 231 -8.42 0.34 -2.68
N ILE A 232 -8.95 0.38 -3.89
CA ILE A 232 -8.37 1.12 -5.00
C ILE A 232 -9.44 1.93 -5.73
N LYS A 233 -9.07 3.12 -6.21
CA LYS A 233 -9.87 3.93 -7.12
C LYS A 233 -9.04 4.25 -8.35
N SER A 234 -9.48 3.84 -9.52
CA SER A 234 -8.89 4.29 -10.79
C SER A 234 -9.17 5.79 -10.99
N LEU A 235 -8.18 6.55 -11.46
CA LEU A 235 -8.26 8.00 -11.64
C LEU A 235 -8.39 8.41 -13.11
#